data_AF-A0A7C1P1H7-F1
#
_entry.id   AF-A0A7C1P1H7-F1
#
_cell.length_a   1.000
_cell.length_b   1.000
_cell.length_c   1.000
_cell.angle_alpha   90.00
_cell.angle_beta   90.00
_cell.angle_gamma   90.00
#
_symmetry.space_group_name_H-M   'P 1'
#
loop_
_entity.id
_entity.type
_entity.pdbx_description
1 polymer ?
#
loop_
_entity_poly.entity_id
_entity_poly.type
_entity_poly.pdbx_seq_one_letter_code
_entity_poly.pdbx_strand_id
1 'polypeptide(L)' 'QAYIGFGMAVAAAAFEGVDATPMEGFDAAKLDEILGLREKGLRSVTILPLGYRAAEGDWLAGLKKVRRPKDEFVSVVA' A
#
# COMPACT_ATOMS: atom_id res chain seq x y z
N GLN A 1 -5.98 7.84 -10.08
CA GLN A 1 -4.80 7.32 -10.80
C GLN A 1 -3.72 6.84 -9.84
N ALA A 2 -3.25 7.65 -8.88
CA ALA A 2 -2.24 7.23 -7.89
C ALA A 2 -2.53 5.87 -7.22
N TYR A 3 -3.76 5.65 -6.74
CA TYR A 3 -4.19 4.38 -6.13
C TYR A 3 -4.14 3.16 -7.07
N ILE A 4 -4.35 3.36 -8.37
CA ILE A 4 -4.26 2.26 -9.35
C ILE A 4 -2.79 1.86 -9.49
N GLY A 5 -1.90 2.83 -9.70
CA GLY A 5 -0.46 2.60 -9.72
C GLY A 5 0.06 2.00 -8.42
N PHE A 6 -0.49 2.43 -7.28
CA PHE A 6 -0.17 1.89 -5.97
C PHE A 6 -0.55 0.41 -5.82
N GLY A 7 -1.76 0.02 -6.23
CA GLY A 7 -2.17 -1.39 -6.25
C GLY A 7 -1.26 -2.24 -7.14
N MET A 8 -0.88 -1.73 -8.31
CA MET A 8 0.07 -2.40 -9.21
C MET A 8 1.47 -2.52 -8.59
N ALA A 9 1.94 -1.50 -7.88
CA ALA A 9 3.24 -1.52 -7.20
C ALA A 9 3.28 -2.57 -6.08
N VAL A 10 2.20 -2.72 -5.31
CA VAL A 10 2.09 -3.77 -4.28
C VAL A 10 2.14 -5.16 -4.90
N ALA A 11 1.44 -5.38 -6.03
CA ALA A 11 1.49 -6.64 -6.75
C ALA A 11 2.89 -6.93 -7.32
N ALA A 12 3.55 -5.91 -7.88
CA ALA A 12 4.92 -6.03 -8.40
C ALA A 12 5.92 -6.35 -7.28
N ALA A 13 5.83 -5.69 -6.13
CA ALA A 13 6.70 -5.97 -4.98
C ALA A 13 6.59 -7.45 -4.55
N ALA A 14 5.37 -7.98 -4.45
CA ALA A 14 5.15 -9.37 -4.13
C ALA A 14 5.72 -10.34 -5.19
N PHE A 15 5.65 -9.97 -6.48
CA PHE A 15 6.24 -10.75 -7.56
C PHE A 15 7.78 -10.79 -7.48
N GLU A 16 8.39 -9.66 -7.11
CA GLU A 16 9.85 -9.52 -6.95
C GLU A 16 10.36 -10.03 -5.58
N GLY A 17 9.49 -10.57 -4.73
CA GLY A 17 9.87 -11.03 -3.39
C GLY A 17 10.26 -9.91 -2.43
N VAL A 18 9.76 -8.69 -2.67
CA VAL A 18 9.94 -7.51 -1.83
C VAL A 18 8.70 -7.29 -0.97
N ASP A 19 8.91 -7.06 0.33
CA ASP A 19 7.83 -6.74 1.26
C ASP A 19 7.36 -5.31 1.07
N ALA A 20 6.05 -5.11 1.18
CA ALA A 20 5.40 -3.82 0.98
C ALA A 20 4.24 -3.61 1.96
N THR A 21 4.18 -2.44 2.59
CA THR A 21 3.14 -2.11 3.58
C THR A 21 2.40 -0.83 3.19
N PRO A 22 1.21 -0.93 2.58
CA PRO A 22 0.40 0.26 2.29
C PRO A 22 0.12 1.14 3.52
N MET A 23 0.35 2.45 3.41
CA MET A 23 0.15 3.41 4.51
C MET A 23 -0.62 4.66 4.06
N GLU A 24 -1.72 4.94 4.75
CA GLU A 24 -2.52 6.18 4.62
C GLU A 24 -2.54 7.02 5.91
N GLY A 25 -2.15 6.44 7.04
CA GLY A 25 -2.18 7.09 8.36
C GLY A 25 -1.04 8.09 8.59
N PHE A 26 -0.93 9.11 7.73
CA PHE A 26 0.07 10.17 7.84
C PHE A 26 -0.54 11.56 7.59
N ASP A 27 0.13 12.60 8.06
CA ASP A 27 -0.24 13.99 7.77
C ASP A 27 0.32 14.40 6.40
N ALA A 28 -0.54 14.39 5.39
CA ALA A 28 -0.14 14.72 4.02
C ALA A 28 0.35 16.17 3.87
N ALA A 29 -0.21 17.12 4.63
CA ALA A 29 0.23 18.52 4.54
C ALA A 29 1.65 18.68 5.08
N LYS A 30 1.96 18.03 6.20
CA LYS A 30 3.32 18.02 6.76
C LYS A 30 4.31 17.28 5.86
N LEU A 31 3.92 16.16 5.25
CA LEU A 31 4.81 15.46 4.33
C LEU A 31 5.09 16.28 3.07
N ASP A 32 4.07 16.96 2.53
CA ASP A 32 4.21 17.87 1.40
C ASP A 32 5.18 19.02 1.71
N GLU A 33 5.10 19.58 2.93
CA GLU A 33 5.99 20.64 3.42
C GLU A 33 7.44 20.13 3.51
N ILE A 34 7.66 19.01 4.21
CA ILE A 34 9.00 18.41 4.41
C ILE A 34 9.70 18.14 3.05
N LEU A 35 8.94 17.71 2.04
CA LEU A 35 9.48 17.33 0.73
C LEU A 35 9.38 18.44 -0.34
N GLY A 36 8.80 19.59 0.00
CA GLY A 36 8.56 20.70 -0.92
C GLY A 36 7.72 20.30 -2.14
N LEU A 37 6.69 19.47 -1.96
CA LEU A 37 5.94 18.89 -3.09
C LEU A 37 5.07 19.92 -3.80
N ARG A 38 4.48 20.86 -3.06
CA ARG A 38 3.57 21.87 -3.62
C ARG A 38 4.27 22.78 -4.63
N GLU A 39 5.51 23.15 -4.36
CA GLU A 39 6.35 23.95 -5.26
C GLU A 39 6.64 23.21 -6.58
N LYS A 40 6.58 21.88 -6.56
CA LYS A 40 6.76 21.00 -7.73
C LYS A 40 5.44 20.68 -8.43
N GLY A 41 4.32 21.26 -8.00
CA GLY A 41 2.98 20.91 -8.49
C GLY A 41 2.51 19.52 -8.08
N LEU A 42 3.10 18.95 -7.02
CA LEU A 42 2.80 17.62 -6.50
C LEU A 42 2.11 17.68 -5.13
N ARG A 43 1.55 16.54 -4.73
CA ARG A 43 0.98 16.30 -3.40
C ARG A 43 1.14 14.83 -3.00
N SER A 44 1.26 14.59 -1.70
CA SER A 44 1.27 13.26 -1.11
C SER A 44 -0.14 12.66 -1.13
N VAL A 45 -0.21 11.35 -1.38
CA VAL A 45 -1.49 10.61 -1.45
C VAL A 45 -1.42 9.34 -0.61
N THR A 46 -0.40 8.51 -0.84
CA THR A 46 -0.16 7.24 -0.13
C THR A 46 1.33 7.04 0.09
N ILE A 47 1.71 6.26 1.09
CA ILE A 47 3.09 5.82 1.31
C ILE A 47 3.18 4.30 1.10
N LEU A 48 4.26 3.85 0.46
CA LEU A 48 4.60 2.44 0.31
C LEU A 48 6.04 2.20 0.76
N PRO A 49 6.29 1.85 2.04
CA PRO A 49 7.57 1.32 2.46
C PRO A 49 7.82 0.00 1.73
N LEU A 50 9.03 -0.15 1.21
CA LEU A 50 9.50 -1.36 0.53
C LEU A 50 10.76 -1.86 1.22
N GLY A 51 10.94 -3.18 1.27
CA GLY A 51 12.15 -3.77 1.83
C GLY A 51 11.99 -5.26 2.11
N TYR A 52 12.70 -5.73 3.12
CA TYR A 52 12.60 -7.10 3.61
C TYR A 52 12.22 -7.05 5.09
N ARG A 53 11.18 -7.78 5.46
CA ARG A 53 10.67 -7.82 6.84
C ARG A 53 11.75 -8.28 7.81
N ALA A 54 11.77 -7.68 8.99
CA ALA A 54 12.52 -8.20 10.11
C ALA A 54 11.81 -9.45 10.64
N ALA A 55 12.49 -10.59 10.62
CA ALA A 55 11.94 -11.85 11.13
C ALA A 55 11.54 -11.72 12.61
N GLU A 56 12.36 -11.01 13.39
CA GLU A 56 12.10 -10.68 14.79
C GLU A 56 11.35 -9.34 14.86
N GLY A 57 10.04 -9.36 14.63
CA GLY A 57 9.20 -8.17 14.80
C GLY A 57 7.94 -8.15 13.94
N ASP A 58 7.94 -8.84 12.80
CA ASP A 58 6.75 -8.97 11.97
C ASP A 58 5.85 -10.12 12.43
N TRP A 59 5.12 -9.88 13.52
CA TRP A 59 4.13 -10.82 14.07
C TRP A 59 2.91 -11.02 13.15
N LEU A 60 2.72 -10.17 12.13
CA LEU A 60 1.63 -10.28 11.16
C LEU A 60 1.97 -11.31 10.05
N ALA A 61 3.26 -11.58 9.80
CA ALA A 61 3.74 -12.46 8.74
C ALA A 61 3.08 -13.85 8.73
N GLY A 62 2.85 -14.43 9.91
CA GLY A 62 2.27 -15.77 10.07
C GLY A 62 0.74 -15.81 10.15
N LEU A 63 0.07 -14.66 10.18
CA LEU A 63 -1.39 -14.62 10.35
C LEU A 63 -2.11 -15.02 9.07
N LYS A 64 -3.26 -15.70 9.24
CA LYS A 64 -4.12 -16.07 8.11
C LYS A 64 -4.65 -14.81 7.42
N LYS A 65 -4.50 -14.75 6.09
CA LYS A 65 -5.06 -13.69 5.26
C LYS A 65 -6.60 -13.76 5.27
N VAL A 66 -7.26 -12.71 5.73
CA VAL A 66 -8.74 -12.62 5.81
C VAL A 66 -9.28 -11.77 4.66
N ARG A 67 -10.30 -12.26 3.96
CA ARG A 67 -11.01 -11.58 2.85
C ARG A 67 -12.50 -11.85 2.95
N ARG A 68 -13.32 -11.00 2.35
CA ARG A 68 -14.76 -11.28 2.20
C ARG A 68 -14.97 -12.54 1.34
N PRO A 69 -15.96 -13.38 1.67
CA PRO A 69 -16.38 -14.49 0.82
C PRO A 69 -16.67 -14.06 -0.62
N LYS A 70 -16.45 -14.96 -1.59
CA LYS A 70 -16.57 -14.63 -3.02
C LYS A 70 -18.00 -14.24 -3.41
N ASP A 71 -18.98 -14.95 -2.88
CA ASP A 71 -20.41 -14.73 -3.05
C ASP A 71 -20.91 -13.39 -2.47
N GLU A 72 -20.24 -12.87 -1.43
CA GLU A 72 -20.50 -11.53 -0.90
C GLU A 72 -19.77 -10.42 -1.68
N PHE A 73 -18.69 -10.76 -2.41
CA PHE A 73 -17.85 -9.79 -3.12
C PHE A 73 -18.16 -9.67 -4.61
N VAL A 74 -18.64 -10.75 -5.25
CA VAL A 74 -18.85 -10.84 -6.70
C VAL A 74 -20.33 -11.09 -6.99
N SER A 75 -20.94 -10.20 -7.76
CA SER A 75 -22.28 -10.42 -8.33
C SER A 75 -22.13 -10.95 -9.76
N VAL A 76 -22.68 -12.13 -10.05
CA VAL A 76 -22.72 -12.71 -11.40
C VAL A 76 -24.06 -12.36 -12.03
N VAL A 77 -24.02 -11.71 -13.19
CA VAL A 77 -25.20 -11.36 -13.98
C VAL A 77 -25.15 -12.13 -15.30
N ALA A 78 -26.27 -12.74 -15.69
CA ALA A 78 -26.42 -13.54 -16.91
C ALA A 78 -26.72 -12.66 -18.13
#